data_AF-A0A061NL04-F1
#
_entry.id   AF-A0A061NL04-F1
#
_cell.length_a   1.000
_cell.length_b   1.000
_cell.length_c   1.000
_cell.angle_alpha   90.00
_cell.angle_beta   90.00
_cell.angle_gamma   90.00
#
_symmetry.space_group_name_H-M   'P 1'
#
loop_
_entity.id
_entity.type
_entity.pdbx_description
1 polymer ?
#
loop_
_entity_poly.entity_id
_entity_poly.type
_entity_poly.pdbx_seq_one_letter_code
_entity_poly.pdbx_strand_id
1 'polypeptide(L)'
;MAEEIKDTQVDETEAQTTTETSAETTETSAEETKSFTQAELDDIVAKRLERERKKYGDYDDMKAKLGDLEKEAEERRLAEMSEKERAEELAQKYQAEKDAMSQQLTAYQEQVKQERINNAFITQATTANIAYIDDAIKLADLSAVEVGEDGVVKGVESVIAQLTESKPYLLAQKETPQPKQVGGGASNGGQGTDKSGEQLLAEAAQKAKETGRTEDRAAYSRLKRQLSN
;
A
#
# COMPACT_ATOMS: atom_id res chain seq x y z
N MET A 1 -21.31 -75.26 -10.29
CA MET A 1 -19.87 -74.93 -10.29
C MET A 1 -19.72 -73.53 -9.73
N ALA A 2 -18.97 -73.28 -8.67
CA ALA A 2 -18.54 -74.16 -7.58
C ALA A 2 -18.29 -73.23 -6.38
N GLU A 3 -18.69 -73.65 -5.17
CA GLU A 3 -18.28 -72.98 -3.94
C GLU A 3 -16.79 -73.24 -3.67
N GLU A 4 -16.15 -72.37 -2.89
CA GLU A 4 -15.61 -72.73 -1.56
C GLU A 4 -14.51 -71.70 -1.16
N ILE A 5 -14.85 -70.83 -0.21
CA ILE A 5 -13.86 -70.08 0.56
C ILE A 5 -13.37 -71.03 1.66
N LYS A 6 -12.05 -71.15 1.84
CA LYS A 6 -11.46 -71.99 2.89
C LYS A 6 -10.52 -71.16 3.78
N ASP A 7 -10.99 -70.92 5.00
CA ASP A 7 -10.16 -70.56 6.15
C ASP A 7 -9.14 -71.66 6.46
N THR A 8 -7.96 -71.31 7.01
CA THR A 8 -7.34 -72.09 8.11
C THR A 8 -6.21 -71.33 8.84
N GLN A 9 -6.63 -70.70 9.94
CA GLN A 9 -5.94 -70.44 11.21
C GLN A 9 -4.79 -71.40 11.61
N VAL A 10 -3.66 -70.84 12.10
CA VAL A 10 -2.74 -71.29 13.19
C VAL A 10 -1.58 -70.26 13.30
N ASP A 11 -0.94 -69.97 14.44
CA ASP A 11 -1.15 -70.39 15.84
C ASP A 11 -0.66 -69.27 16.79
N GLU A 12 -1.26 -69.13 17.97
CA GLU A 12 -0.71 -68.32 19.06
C GLU A 12 -0.01 -69.23 20.07
N THR A 13 1.21 -68.91 20.50
CA THR A 13 1.82 -69.55 21.66
C THR A 13 2.31 -68.50 22.66
N GLU A 14 1.48 -68.27 23.68
CA GLU A 14 1.88 -67.63 24.93
C GLU A 14 2.89 -68.48 25.70
N ALA A 15 3.69 -67.84 26.56
CA ALA A 15 4.32 -68.50 27.71
C ALA A 15 4.47 -67.52 28.88
N GLN A 16 3.48 -67.57 29.78
CA GLN A 16 3.52 -67.40 31.25
C GLN A 16 4.68 -66.57 31.86
N THR A 17 4.47 -65.48 32.62
CA THR A 17 3.55 -65.22 33.75
C THR A 17 3.86 -65.99 35.04
N THR A 18 4.50 -65.30 36.00
CA THR A 18 4.35 -65.42 37.47
C THR A 18 4.75 -64.05 38.08
N THR A 19 3.90 -63.23 38.73
CA THR A 19 3.29 -63.35 40.08
C THR A 19 4.36 -63.64 41.15
N GLU A 20 4.80 -62.71 42.01
CA GLU A 20 4.15 -62.12 43.22
C GLU A 20 5.16 -61.16 43.94
N THR A 21 4.88 -60.27 44.92
CA THR A 21 3.66 -59.65 45.50
C THR A 21 4.01 -58.49 46.47
N SER A 22 3.14 -57.46 46.56
CA SER A 22 2.90 -56.47 47.65
C SER A 22 4.03 -55.70 48.39
N ALA A 23 3.91 -54.36 48.40
CA ALA A 23 3.81 -53.46 49.59
C ALA A 23 4.17 -52.02 49.15
N GLU A 24 3.21 -51.16 48.81
CA GLU A 24 2.57 -50.18 49.72
C GLU A 24 3.55 -49.24 50.45
N THR A 25 3.70 -48.01 49.93
CA THR A 25 3.74 -46.78 50.74
C THR A 25 3.12 -45.63 49.92
N THR A 26 2.02 -45.05 50.40
CA THR A 26 1.53 -43.73 49.96
C THR A 26 2.41 -42.63 50.53
N GLU A 27 2.83 -41.65 49.73
CA GLU A 27 2.85 -40.24 50.19
C GLU A 27 2.98 -39.24 49.03
N THR A 28 2.16 -38.19 49.10
CA THR A 28 2.25 -37.00 48.26
C THR A 28 3.57 -36.28 48.50
N SER A 29 4.32 -36.00 47.42
CA SER A 29 5.40 -35.00 47.44
C SER A 29 5.22 -34.00 46.31
N ALA A 30 5.66 -32.77 46.54
CA ALA A 30 5.39 -31.62 45.68
C ALA A 30 6.00 -31.75 44.28
N GLU A 31 5.42 -31.03 43.32
CA GLU A 31 6.07 -30.77 42.04
C GLU A 31 7.33 -29.91 42.26
N GLU A 32 8.47 -30.57 42.49
CA GLU A 32 9.78 -29.94 42.40
C GLU A 32 9.96 -29.43 40.97
N THR A 33 9.82 -28.12 40.79
CA THR A 33 10.16 -27.44 39.54
C THR A 33 11.67 -27.55 39.32
N LYS A 34 12.10 -28.60 38.61
CA LYS A 34 13.50 -28.89 38.29
C LYS A 34 14.11 -27.71 37.50
N SER A 35 14.79 -26.83 38.21
CA SER A 35 15.52 -25.71 37.62
C SER A 35 16.86 -26.20 37.08
N PHE A 36 17.01 -26.22 35.76
CA PHE A 36 18.30 -26.49 35.12
C PHE A 36 19.25 -25.30 35.28
N THR A 37 20.53 -25.57 35.46
CA THR A 37 21.58 -24.53 35.34
C THR A 37 21.80 -24.17 33.88
N GLN A 38 22.32 -22.97 33.61
CA GLN A 38 22.63 -22.53 32.23
C GLN A 38 23.60 -23.50 31.53
N ALA A 39 24.62 -23.99 32.25
CA ALA A 39 25.59 -24.93 31.70
C ALA A 39 24.94 -26.26 31.28
N GLU A 40 23.98 -26.79 32.05
CA GLU A 40 23.25 -28.00 31.68
C GLU A 40 22.35 -27.79 30.46
N LEU A 41 21.72 -26.61 30.35
CA LEU A 41 20.94 -26.25 29.16
C LEU A 41 21.83 -26.14 27.92
N ASP A 42 22.98 -25.48 28.02
CA ASP A 42 23.95 -25.36 26.93
C ASP A 42 24.47 -26.74 26.49
N ASP A 43 24.77 -27.64 27.44
CA ASP A 43 25.18 -29.02 27.18
C ASP A 43 24.09 -29.84 26.48
N ILE A 44 22.82 -29.68 26.89
CA ILE A 44 21.66 -30.34 26.26
C ILE A 44 21.46 -29.81 24.84
N VAL A 45 21.60 -28.50 24.62
CA VAL A 45 21.51 -27.86 23.30
C VAL A 45 22.65 -28.34 22.40
N ALA A 46 23.89 -28.39 22.88
CA ALA A 46 25.04 -28.91 22.12
C ALA A 46 24.82 -30.38 21.71
N LYS A 47 24.44 -31.25 22.65
CA LYS A 47 24.12 -32.67 22.39
C LYS A 47 22.91 -32.85 21.45
N ARG A 48 21.99 -31.89 21.38
CA ARG A 48 20.86 -31.91 20.43
C ARG A 48 21.31 -31.46 19.04
N LEU A 49 22.07 -30.36 18.95
CA LEU A 49 22.63 -29.82 17.71
C LEU A 49 23.58 -30.82 17.04
N GLU A 50 24.41 -31.55 17.80
CA GLU A 50 25.25 -32.60 17.25
C GLU A 50 24.44 -33.77 16.66
N ARG A 51 23.38 -34.22 17.35
CA ARG A 51 22.50 -35.28 16.83
C ARG A 51 21.76 -34.83 15.59
N GLU A 52 21.36 -33.56 15.53
CA GLU A 52 20.71 -32.97 14.36
C GLU A 52 21.66 -32.86 13.16
N ARG A 53 22.88 -32.34 13.38
CA ARG A 53 23.94 -32.31 12.36
C ARG A 53 24.32 -33.71 11.86
N LYS A 54 24.41 -34.70 12.75
CA LYS A 54 24.64 -36.11 12.38
C LYS A 54 23.47 -36.71 11.59
N LYS A 55 22.22 -36.32 11.88
CA LYS A 55 21.03 -36.76 11.15
C LYS A 55 20.94 -36.21 9.73
N TYR A 56 21.51 -35.02 9.47
CA TYR A 56 21.50 -34.37 8.17
C TYR A 56 22.88 -34.28 7.51
N GLY A 57 23.90 -34.96 8.02
CA GLY A 57 25.26 -34.94 7.45
C GLY A 57 25.29 -35.47 6.02
N ASP A 58 24.45 -36.48 5.73
CA ASP A 58 24.30 -37.08 4.40
C ASP A 58 23.60 -36.14 3.39
N TYR A 59 23.06 -34.98 3.82
CA TYR A 59 22.32 -34.07 2.94
C TYR A 59 23.23 -33.39 1.91
N ASP A 60 24.41 -32.94 2.32
CA ASP A 60 25.37 -32.31 1.39
C ASP A 60 25.91 -33.34 0.38
N ASP A 61 26.13 -34.58 0.83
CA ASP A 61 26.49 -35.72 -0.04
C ASP A 61 25.35 -36.10 -1.00
N MET A 62 24.09 -36.13 -0.54
CA MET A 62 22.92 -36.35 -1.40
C MET A 62 22.79 -35.23 -2.42
N LYS A 63 22.96 -33.96 -2.01
CA LYS A 63 22.87 -32.79 -2.87
C LYS A 63 23.98 -32.76 -3.93
N ALA A 64 25.21 -33.13 -3.55
CA ALA A 64 26.32 -33.30 -4.49
C ALA A 64 25.99 -34.39 -5.53
N LYS A 65 25.58 -35.58 -5.08
CA LYS A 65 25.16 -36.70 -5.95
C LYS A 65 23.99 -36.32 -6.87
N LEU A 66 23.04 -35.52 -6.39
CA LEU A 66 21.89 -35.06 -7.18
C LEU A 66 22.35 -34.09 -8.27
N GLY A 67 23.20 -33.11 -7.94
CA GLY A 67 23.76 -32.18 -8.92
C GLY A 67 24.72 -32.84 -9.92
N ASP A 68 25.41 -33.91 -9.54
CA ASP A 68 26.25 -34.69 -10.46
C ASP A 68 25.41 -35.61 -11.37
N LEU A 69 24.33 -36.22 -10.85
CA LEU A 69 23.34 -36.95 -11.66
C LEU A 69 22.57 -36.04 -12.62
N GLU A 70 22.23 -34.82 -12.22
CA GLU A 70 21.59 -33.83 -13.10
C GLU A 70 22.52 -33.42 -14.24
N LYS A 71 23.80 -33.14 -13.96
CA LYS A 71 24.81 -32.89 -15.01
C LYS A 71 24.99 -34.10 -15.92
N GLU A 72 25.12 -35.31 -15.37
CA GLU A 72 25.32 -36.51 -16.20
C GLU A 72 24.08 -36.82 -17.06
N ALA A 73 22.87 -36.55 -16.54
CA ALA A 73 21.62 -36.65 -17.30
C ALA A 73 21.52 -35.58 -18.39
N GLU A 74 21.91 -34.32 -18.11
CA GLU A 74 22.02 -33.28 -19.13
C GLU A 74 23.07 -33.61 -20.19
N GLU A 75 24.26 -34.07 -19.80
CA GLU A 75 25.34 -34.46 -20.72
C GLU A 75 24.93 -35.65 -21.60
N ARG A 76 24.29 -36.68 -21.03
CA ARG A 76 23.74 -37.80 -21.81
C ARG A 76 22.64 -37.34 -22.75
N ARG A 77 21.69 -36.52 -22.29
CA ARG A 77 20.66 -35.89 -23.15
C ARG A 77 21.31 -35.09 -24.28
N LEU A 78 22.36 -34.30 -23.99
CA LEU A 78 23.12 -33.50 -24.96
C LEU A 78 24.00 -34.33 -25.91
N ALA A 79 24.26 -35.61 -25.59
CA ALA A 79 25.01 -36.54 -26.43
C ALA A 79 24.07 -37.44 -27.27
N GLU A 80 22.90 -37.79 -26.74
CA GLU A 80 21.82 -38.51 -27.43
C GLU A 80 21.08 -37.59 -28.41
N MET A 81 20.88 -36.31 -28.05
CA MET A 81 20.49 -35.26 -28.97
C MET A 81 21.62 -34.95 -29.96
N SER A 82 21.59 -35.61 -31.12
CA SER A 82 22.43 -35.27 -32.25
C SER A 82 22.33 -33.76 -32.58
N GLU A 83 23.37 -33.18 -33.19
CA GLU A 83 23.57 -31.73 -33.35
C GLU A 83 22.34 -30.95 -33.84
N LYS A 84 21.50 -31.59 -34.66
CA LYS A 84 20.24 -31.05 -35.19
C LYS A 84 19.21 -30.74 -34.10
N GLU A 85 19.04 -31.62 -33.13
CA GLU A 85 18.04 -31.47 -32.05
C GLU A 85 18.49 -30.40 -31.05
N ARG A 86 19.81 -30.34 -30.78
CA ARG A 86 20.44 -29.24 -30.03
C ARG A 86 20.26 -27.89 -30.74
N ALA A 87 20.39 -27.85 -32.06
CA ALA A 87 20.17 -26.64 -32.86
C ALA A 87 18.68 -26.22 -32.89
N GLU A 88 17.75 -27.18 -32.93
CA GLU A 88 16.30 -26.94 -32.84
C GLU A 88 15.91 -26.40 -31.46
N GLU A 89 16.41 -26.97 -30.36
CA GLU A 89 16.17 -26.45 -29.01
C GLU A 89 16.75 -25.04 -28.82
N LEU A 90 17.96 -24.78 -29.34
CA LEU A 90 18.58 -23.46 -29.29
C LEU A 90 17.79 -22.42 -30.12
N ALA A 91 17.29 -22.82 -31.30
CA ALA A 91 16.45 -21.97 -32.13
C ALA A 91 15.10 -21.64 -31.46
N GLN A 92 14.46 -22.62 -30.82
CA GLN A 92 13.24 -22.40 -30.03
C GLN A 92 13.48 -21.46 -28.85
N LYS A 93 14.60 -21.62 -28.11
CA LYS A 93 15.00 -20.71 -27.03
C LYS A 93 15.20 -19.27 -27.53
N TYR A 94 15.90 -19.08 -28.65
CA TYR A 94 16.07 -17.76 -29.25
C TYR A 94 14.77 -17.16 -29.81
N GLN A 95 13.83 -17.96 -30.30
CA GLN A 95 12.50 -17.49 -30.70
C GLN A 95 11.70 -17.02 -29.49
N ALA A 96 11.62 -17.84 -28.44
CA ALA A 96 10.93 -17.49 -27.20
C ALA A 96 11.53 -16.24 -26.52
N GLU A 97 12.87 -16.11 -26.52
CA GLU A 97 13.55 -14.91 -25.99
C GLU A 97 13.24 -13.66 -26.84
N LYS A 98 13.24 -13.77 -28.18
CA LYS A 98 12.83 -12.67 -29.06
C LYS A 98 11.38 -12.26 -28.87
N ASP A 99 10.47 -13.21 -28.72
CA ASP A 99 9.06 -12.94 -28.51
C ASP A 99 8.83 -12.29 -27.14
N ALA A 100 9.53 -12.75 -26.09
CA ALA A 100 9.52 -12.12 -24.77
C ALA A 100 10.09 -10.70 -24.79
N MET A 101 11.24 -10.47 -25.44
CA MET A 101 11.81 -9.13 -25.62
C MET A 101 10.90 -8.22 -26.45
N SER A 102 10.25 -8.75 -27.49
CA SER A 102 9.29 -8.01 -28.31
C SER A 102 8.08 -7.57 -27.48
N GLN A 103 7.49 -8.48 -26.69
CA GLN A 103 6.40 -8.16 -25.77
C GLN A 103 6.81 -7.12 -24.71
N GLN A 104 8.00 -7.24 -24.12
CA GLN A 104 8.54 -6.25 -23.19
C GLN A 104 8.74 -4.88 -23.86
N LEU A 105 9.26 -4.83 -25.09
CA LEU A 105 9.41 -3.59 -25.84
C LEU A 105 8.06 -2.95 -26.17
N THR A 106 7.06 -3.73 -26.60
CA THR A 106 5.69 -3.24 -26.83
C THR A 106 5.08 -2.68 -25.55
N ALA A 107 5.14 -3.44 -24.45
CA ALA A 107 4.62 -2.99 -23.16
C ALA A 107 5.31 -1.72 -22.64
N TYR A 108 6.65 -1.62 -22.79
CA TYR A 108 7.40 -0.42 -22.43
C TYR A 108 7.07 0.78 -23.33
N GLN A 109 6.89 0.56 -24.63
CA GLN A 109 6.45 1.60 -25.56
C GLN A 109 5.03 2.10 -25.23
N GLU A 110 4.12 1.20 -24.87
CA GLU A 110 2.76 1.54 -24.42
C GLU A 110 2.79 2.32 -23.11
N GLN A 111 3.59 1.89 -22.12
CA GLN A 111 3.79 2.63 -20.87
C GLN A 111 4.34 4.03 -21.14
N VAL A 112 5.38 4.19 -21.96
CA VAL A 112 5.95 5.51 -22.30
C VAL A 112 4.96 6.38 -23.07
N LYS A 113 4.12 5.81 -23.94
CA LYS A 113 3.02 6.54 -24.60
C LYS A 113 1.98 7.03 -23.59
N GLN A 114 1.52 6.15 -22.70
CA GLN A 114 0.57 6.49 -21.63
C GLN A 114 1.11 7.58 -20.71
N GLU A 115 2.36 7.45 -20.25
CA GLU A 115 3.02 8.48 -19.42
C GLU A 115 3.13 9.82 -20.14
N ARG A 116 3.47 9.85 -21.44
CA ARG A 116 3.49 11.09 -22.23
C ARG A 116 2.10 11.72 -22.34
N ILE A 117 1.07 10.91 -22.62
CA ILE A 117 -0.32 11.36 -22.70
C ILE A 117 -0.78 11.90 -21.34
N ASN A 118 -0.51 11.21 -20.24
CA ASN A 118 -0.85 11.64 -18.89
C ASN A 118 -0.17 12.95 -18.54
N ASN A 119 1.14 13.09 -18.80
CA ASN A 119 1.87 14.33 -18.53
C ASN A 119 1.33 15.51 -19.37
N ALA A 120 1.06 15.30 -20.66
CA ALA A 120 0.44 16.31 -21.51
C ALA A 120 -0.99 16.66 -21.06
N PHE A 121 -1.75 15.69 -20.57
CA PHE A 121 -3.07 15.92 -19.99
C PHE A 121 -2.96 16.75 -18.71
N ILE A 122 -2.03 16.44 -17.80
CA ILE A 122 -1.84 17.19 -16.55
C ILE A 122 -1.47 18.66 -16.84
N THR A 123 -0.56 18.93 -17.78
CA THR A 123 -0.16 20.31 -18.12
C THR A 123 -1.29 21.12 -18.77
N GLN A 124 -2.10 20.49 -19.63
CA GLN A 124 -3.26 21.17 -20.22
C GLN A 124 -4.44 21.28 -19.23
N ALA A 125 -4.65 20.30 -18.36
CA ALA A 125 -5.73 20.30 -17.37
C ALA A 125 -5.49 21.33 -16.25
N THR A 126 -4.24 21.48 -15.80
CA THR A 126 -3.83 22.58 -14.91
C THR A 126 -4.05 23.94 -15.57
N THR A 127 -3.70 24.08 -16.86
CA THR A 127 -3.95 25.30 -17.63
C THR A 127 -5.46 25.60 -17.79
N ALA A 128 -6.29 24.56 -17.94
CA ALA A 128 -7.75 24.65 -17.95
C ALA A 128 -8.39 24.82 -16.55
N ASN A 129 -7.57 24.93 -15.49
CA ASN A 129 -7.99 25.10 -14.10
C ASN A 129 -8.90 23.97 -13.59
N ILE A 130 -8.61 22.72 -14.00
CA ILE A 130 -9.21 21.50 -13.46
C ILE A 130 -8.59 21.23 -12.08
N ALA A 131 -9.43 21.09 -11.04
CA ALA A 131 -8.99 20.79 -9.68
C ALA A 131 -8.76 19.28 -9.46
N TYR A 132 -9.65 18.45 -10.02
CA TYR A 132 -9.65 17.00 -9.83
C TYR A 132 -8.99 16.29 -11.02
N ILE A 133 -7.69 16.55 -11.23
CA ILE A 133 -6.96 16.08 -12.42
C ILE A 133 -6.92 14.55 -12.49
N ASP A 134 -6.70 13.87 -11.36
CA ASP A 134 -6.66 12.40 -11.32
C ASP A 134 -7.99 11.75 -11.70
N ASP A 135 -9.12 12.39 -11.39
CA ASP A 135 -10.44 11.89 -11.78
C ASP A 135 -10.81 12.34 -13.19
N ALA A 136 -10.31 13.51 -13.62
CA ALA A 136 -10.41 13.97 -14.99
C ALA A 136 -9.71 13.01 -15.97
N ILE A 137 -8.50 12.51 -15.65
CA ILE A 137 -7.78 11.50 -16.46
C ILE A 137 -8.60 10.20 -16.57
N LYS A 138 -9.15 9.69 -15.45
CA LYS A 138 -9.98 8.47 -15.44
C LYS A 138 -11.29 8.60 -16.24
N LEU A 139 -11.77 9.82 -16.42
CA LEU A 139 -13.04 10.14 -17.09
C LEU A 139 -12.86 10.69 -18.52
N ALA A 140 -11.62 10.91 -18.95
CA ALA A 140 -11.26 11.41 -20.26
C ALA A 140 -11.25 10.29 -21.31
N ASP A 141 -11.78 10.56 -22.49
CA ASP A 141 -11.60 9.68 -23.65
C ASP A 141 -10.24 9.96 -24.31
N LEU A 142 -9.24 9.14 -23.98
CA LEU A 142 -7.89 9.23 -24.53
C LEU A 142 -7.72 8.46 -25.84
N SER A 143 -8.77 7.81 -26.37
CA SER A 143 -8.67 6.95 -27.57
C SER A 143 -8.31 7.69 -28.85
N ALA A 144 -8.65 8.98 -28.94
CA ALA A 144 -8.31 9.86 -30.05
C ALA A 144 -6.99 10.63 -29.86
N VAL A 145 -6.24 10.36 -28.78
CA VAL A 145 -5.00 11.06 -28.45
C VAL A 145 -3.80 10.28 -28.99
N GLU A 146 -3.01 10.93 -29.85
CA GLU A 146 -1.84 10.31 -30.49
C GLU A 146 -0.53 10.95 -30.03
N VAL A 147 0.52 10.14 -29.93
CA VAL A 147 1.90 10.61 -29.71
C VAL A 147 2.63 10.59 -31.05
N GLY A 148 3.03 11.76 -31.53
CA GLY A 148 3.77 11.91 -32.78
C GLY A 148 5.19 11.31 -32.73
N GLU A 149 5.81 11.16 -33.90
CA GLU A 149 7.19 10.67 -34.05
C GLU A 149 8.22 11.57 -33.36
N ASP A 150 7.92 12.87 -33.25
CA ASP A 150 8.64 13.89 -32.48
C ASP A 150 8.45 13.76 -30.96
N GLY A 151 7.56 12.87 -30.52
CA GLY A 151 7.16 12.70 -29.13
C GLY A 151 6.13 13.71 -28.62
N VAL A 152 5.61 14.58 -29.48
CA VAL A 152 4.58 15.56 -29.12
C VAL A 152 3.21 14.89 -29.12
N VAL A 153 2.45 15.08 -28.04
CA VAL A 153 1.09 14.54 -27.91
C VAL A 153 0.10 15.49 -28.60
N LYS A 154 -0.85 14.95 -29.37
CA LYS A 154 -1.87 15.72 -30.11
C LYS A 154 -3.28 15.30 -29.71
N GLY A 155 -4.18 16.26 -29.61
CA GLY A 155 -5.61 16.04 -29.34
C GLY A 155 -6.03 16.15 -27.88
N VAL A 156 -5.08 16.25 -26.95
CA VAL A 156 -5.37 16.40 -25.50
C VAL A 156 -6.23 17.63 -25.20
N GLU A 157 -6.03 18.73 -25.93
CA GLU A 157 -6.78 19.98 -25.76
C GLU A 157 -8.26 19.81 -26.09
N SER A 158 -8.61 19.00 -27.10
CA SER A 158 -10.01 18.78 -27.48
C SER A 158 -10.73 17.88 -26.47
N VAL A 159 -10.03 16.87 -25.93
CA VAL A 159 -10.53 16.01 -24.85
C VAL A 159 -10.83 16.83 -23.60
N ILE A 160 -9.92 17.74 -23.21
CA ILE A 160 -10.12 18.62 -22.05
C ILE A 160 -11.27 19.61 -22.28
N ALA A 161 -11.41 20.16 -23.49
CA ALA A 161 -12.56 21.02 -23.83
C ALA A 161 -13.90 20.27 -23.64
N GLN A 162 -14.03 19.07 -24.21
CA GLN A 162 -15.22 18.22 -24.04
C GLN A 162 -15.46 17.81 -22.58
N LEU A 163 -14.39 17.58 -21.82
CA LEU A 163 -14.47 17.20 -20.40
C LEU A 163 -14.95 18.37 -19.53
N THR A 164 -14.47 19.59 -19.79
CA THR A 164 -14.91 20.79 -19.06
C THR A 164 -16.38 21.16 -19.37
N GLU A 165 -16.84 20.93 -20.61
CA GLU A 165 -18.25 21.12 -21.00
C GLU A 165 -19.18 20.05 -20.40
N SER A 166 -18.80 18.77 -20.48
CA SER A 166 -19.63 17.65 -20.00
C SER A 166 -19.58 17.43 -18.48
N LYS A 167 -18.49 17.86 -17.81
CA LYS A 167 -18.24 17.63 -16.39
C LYS A 167 -17.70 18.89 -15.70
N PRO A 168 -18.48 19.99 -15.66
CA PRO A 168 -18.03 21.27 -15.11
C PRO A 168 -17.66 21.23 -13.62
N TYR A 169 -18.08 20.20 -12.89
CA TYR A 169 -17.70 19.95 -11.49
C TYR A 169 -16.22 19.58 -11.30
N LEU A 170 -15.48 19.26 -12.38
CA LEU A 170 -14.04 18.99 -12.33
C LEU A 170 -13.20 20.26 -12.27
N LEU A 171 -13.76 21.42 -12.68
CA LEU A 171 -13.07 22.71 -12.59
C LEU A 171 -12.94 23.14 -11.14
N ALA A 172 -11.86 23.87 -10.84
CA ALA A 172 -11.69 24.51 -9.56
C ALA A 172 -12.87 25.45 -9.27
N GLN A 173 -13.66 25.11 -8.25
CA GLN A 173 -14.69 26.00 -7.76
C GLN A 173 -14.01 27.30 -7.34
N LYS A 174 -14.42 28.41 -7.97
CA LYS A 174 -13.79 29.71 -7.80
C LYS A 174 -14.18 30.28 -6.44
N GLU A 175 -13.56 29.77 -5.37
CA GLU A 175 -13.63 30.37 -4.05
C GLU A 175 -13.14 31.82 -4.18
N THR A 176 -14.08 32.76 -4.12
CA THR A 176 -13.75 34.13 -3.81
C THR A 176 -13.01 34.11 -2.48
N PRO A 177 -11.77 34.64 -2.38
CA PRO A 177 -10.97 34.51 -1.18
C PRO A 177 -11.58 35.35 -0.06
N GLN A 178 -12.53 34.76 0.66
CA GLN A 178 -12.94 35.27 1.96
C GLN A 178 -11.76 35.04 2.89
N PRO A 179 -11.19 36.10 3.49
CA PRO A 179 -10.04 35.94 4.36
C PRO A 179 -10.45 35.09 5.56
N LYS A 180 -9.88 33.88 5.66
CA LYS A 180 -10.03 33.01 6.83
C LYS A 180 -9.56 33.82 8.04
N GLN A 181 -10.49 34.20 8.92
CA GLN A 181 -10.18 35.03 10.09
C GLN A 181 -9.30 34.23 11.07
N VAL A 182 -7.99 34.44 10.96
CA VAL A 182 -7.02 33.90 11.92
C VAL A 182 -7.11 34.75 13.19
N GLY A 183 -7.73 34.19 14.22
CA GLY A 183 -7.98 34.88 15.49
C GLY A 183 -9.46 35.11 15.76
N GLY A 184 -10.23 34.03 15.91
CA GLY A 184 -11.53 34.05 16.56
C GLY A 184 -11.39 34.38 18.06
N GLY A 185 -11.05 35.63 18.35
CA GLY A 185 -10.87 36.12 19.71
C GLY A 185 -12.20 36.17 20.44
N ALA A 186 -12.33 35.41 21.53
CA ALA A 186 -13.46 35.51 22.43
C ALA A 186 -13.44 36.88 23.14
N SER A 187 -14.09 37.88 22.55
CA SER A 187 -14.29 39.19 23.16
C SER A 187 -15.66 39.78 22.81
N ASN A 188 -16.46 39.88 23.86
CA ASN A 188 -17.76 40.51 24.03
C ASN A 188 -18.13 41.64 23.03
N GLY A 189 -19.31 41.53 22.41
CA GLY A 189 -20.21 42.66 22.11
C GLY A 189 -19.65 43.85 21.31
N GLY A 190 -19.20 43.63 20.07
CA GLY A 190 -18.84 44.69 19.12
C GLY A 190 -19.61 44.56 17.81
N GLN A 191 -20.80 45.17 17.72
CA GLN A 191 -21.60 45.16 16.49
C GLN A 191 -20.91 46.02 15.41
N GLY A 192 -20.06 45.38 14.60
CA GLY A 192 -19.46 45.93 13.39
C GLY A 192 -20.50 46.09 12.28
N THR A 193 -21.46 46.99 12.50
CA THR A 193 -22.27 47.57 11.42
C THR A 193 -21.63 48.89 11.01
N ASP A 194 -21.68 49.21 9.72
CA ASP A 194 -21.32 50.52 9.18
C ASP A 194 -22.32 51.57 9.67
N LYS A 195 -22.20 51.95 10.94
CA LYS A 195 -23.04 52.96 11.59
C LYS A 195 -22.81 54.27 10.87
N SER A 196 -23.86 54.82 10.26
CA SER A 196 -23.78 56.13 9.62
C SER A 196 -23.29 57.18 10.61
N GLY A 197 -22.68 58.26 10.12
CA GLY A 197 -22.18 59.33 11.00
C GLY A 197 -23.24 59.83 11.99
N GLU A 198 -24.50 59.90 11.56
CA GLU A 198 -25.65 60.26 12.39
C GLU A 198 -25.94 59.24 13.50
N GLN A 199 -25.79 57.94 13.25
CA GLN A 199 -25.96 56.91 14.27
C GLN A 199 -24.84 56.97 15.32
N LEU A 200 -23.59 57.18 14.89
CA LEU A 200 -22.46 57.41 15.81
C LEU A 200 -22.66 58.70 16.64
N LEU A 201 -23.25 59.73 16.04
CA LEU A 201 -23.59 60.97 16.73
C LEU A 201 -24.69 60.77 17.78
N ALA A 202 -25.71 59.97 17.46
CA ALA A 202 -26.79 59.62 18.39
C ALA A 202 -26.29 58.78 19.58
N GLU A 203 -25.44 57.79 19.32
CA GLU A 203 -24.81 56.95 20.35
C GLU A 203 -23.89 57.76 21.26
N ALA A 204 -23.06 58.65 20.70
CA ALA A 204 -22.26 59.58 21.48
C ALA A 204 -23.12 60.54 22.33
N ALA A 205 -24.28 60.97 21.81
CA ALA A 205 -25.23 61.82 22.54
C ALA A 205 -25.90 61.08 23.71
N GLN A 206 -26.26 59.80 23.53
CA GLN A 206 -26.82 58.96 24.59
C GLN A 206 -25.79 58.72 25.68
N LYS A 207 -24.58 58.26 25.31
CA LYS A 207 -23.48 58.04 26.25
C LYS A 207 -23.14 59.29 27.07
N ALA A 208 -23.09 60.47 26.44
CA ALA A 208 -22.84 61.74 27.12
C ALA A 208 -23.95 62.20 28.09
N LYS A 209 -25.18 61.69 27.92
CA LYS A 209 -26.30 61.88 28.87
C LYS A 209 -26.23 60.89 30.01
N GLU A 210 -25.95 59.61 29.71
CA GLU A 210 -25.88 58.52 30.69
C GLU A 210 -24.71 58.66 31.66
N THR A 211 -23.50 58.95 31.16
CA THR A 211 -22.31 59.09 32.01
C THR A 211 -22.19 60.46 32.66
N GLY A 212 -22.80 61.48 32.04
CA GLY A 212 -22.68 62.89 32.43
C GLY A 212 -21.28 63.49 32.31
N ARG A 213 -20.27 62.72 31.85
CA ARG A 213 -18.86 63.12 31.86
C ARG A 213 -18.57 64.23 30.85
N THR A 214 -17.67 65.13 31.21
CA THR A 214 -17.19 66.22 30.33
C THR A 214 -16.52 65.69 29.08
N GLU A 215 -15.81 64.55 29.18
CA GLU A 215 -15.13 63.85 28.09
C GLU A 215 -16.12 63.32 27.03
N ASP A 216 -17.17 62.62 27.45
CA ASP A 216 -18.19 62.09 26.53
C ASP A 216 -18.98 63.23 25.85
N ARG A 217 -19.29 64.32 26.59
CA ARG A 217 -19.88 65.53 26.02
C ARG A 217 -18.96 66.21 25.01
N ALA A 218 -17.65 66.25 25.28
CA ALA A 218 -16.67 66.76 24.34
C ALA A 218 -16.61 65.89 23.07
N ALA A 219 -16.60 64.56 23.20
CA ALA A 219 -16.64 63.62 22.08
C ALA A 219 -17.88 63.84 21.19
N TYR A 220 -19.08 63.93 21.77
CA TYR A 220 -20.30 64.28 21.03
C TYR A 220 -20.17 65.62 20.28
N SER A 221 -19.65 66.66 20.93
CA SER A 221 -19.51 67.98 20.29
C SER A 221 -18.49 68.02 19.15
N ARG A 222 -17.42 67.20 19.22
CA ARG A 222 -16.44 67.03 18.15
C ARG A 222 -17.06 66.32 16.96
N LEU A 223 -17.75 65.19 17.21
CA LEU A 223 -18.42 64.42 16.16
C LEU A 223 -19.49 65.26 15.45
N LYS A 224 -20.27 66.05 16.22
CA LYS A 224 -21.27 66.97 15.67
C LYS A 224 -20.67 67.98 14.70
N ARG A 225 -19.48 68.51 15.00
CA ARG A 225 -18.78 69.48 14.16
C ARG A 225 -18.19 68.83 12.89
N GLN A 226 -17.72 67.59 12.99
CA GLN A 226 -17.18 66.86 11.84
C GLN A 226 -18.27 66.48 10.82
N LEU A 227 -19.51 66.29 11.27
CA LEU A 227 -20.67 65.95 10.44
C LEU A 227 -21.45 67.17 9.92
N SER A 228 -21.10 68.38 10.36
CA SER A 228 -21.73 69.64 9.95
C SER A 228 -20.88 70.47 8.98
N ASN A 229 -19.82 69.86 8.42
CA ASN A 229 -18.77 70.50 7.62
C ASN A 229 -18.67 69.84 6.24
#